data_AF-A0A7C3M5K5-F1
#
_entry.id   AF-A0A7C3M5K5-F1
#
_cell.length_a   1.000
_cell.length_b   1.000
_cell.length_c   1.000
_cell.angle_alpha   90.00
_cell.angle_beta   90.00
_cell.angle_gamma   90.00
#
_symmetry.space_group_name_H-M   'P 1'
#
loop_
_entity.id
_entity.type
_entity.pdbx_description
1 polymer ?
#
loop_
_entity_poly.entity_id
_entity_poly.type
_entity_poly.pdbx_seq_one_letter_code
_entity_poly.pdbx_strand_id
1 'polypeptide(L)'
;MQKILLLFSFFFFSACSVKEYRLFQHENDQHVYDIQDINISISSKIVPNDILEIDIYNMNQKANFMLQNSRSQTPVATQEDNKYTVYSDGTIILPLLNVVKVDGYTVKSLNQLLIKRYKEFLN
;
A
#
# COMPACT_ATOMS: atom_id res chain seq x y z
N MET A 1 -14.99 30.20 -71.65
CA MET A 1 -14.30 30.54 -70.39
C MET A 1 -15.12 30.17 -69.15
N GLN A 2 -16.41 30.53 -69.05
CA GLN A 2 -17.25 30.30 -67.86
C GLN A 2 -17.46 28.81 -67.49
N LYS A 3 -17.51 27.90 -68.48
CA LYS A 3 -17.66 26.45 -68.24
C LYS A 3 -16.40 25.80 -67.65
N ILE A 4 -15.21 26.35 -67.91
CA ILE A 4 -13.94 25.87 -67.34
C ILE A 4 -13.80 26.32 -65.89
N LEU A 5 -14.27 27.52 -65.55
CA LEU A 5 -14.27 28.02 -64.17
C LEU A 5 -15.14 27.15 -63.24
N LEU A 6 -16.29 26.69 -63.75
CA LEU A 6 -17.21 25.80 -63.04
C LEU A 6 -16.62 24.40 -62.82
N LEU A 7 -15.86 23.89 -63.79
CA LEU A 7 -15.16 22.60 -63.68
C LEU A 7 -14.03 22.66 -62.64
N PHE A 8 -13.31 23.78 -62.57
CA PHE A 8 -12.22 23.98 -61.61
C PHE A 8 -12.73 24.12 -60.16
N SER A 9 -13.92 24.70 -59.98
CA SER A 9 -14.56 24.83 -58.66
C SER A 9 -14.94 23.47 -58.03
N PHE A 10 -15.17 22.43 -58.82
CA PHE A 10 -15.52 21.09 -58.30
C PHE A 10 -14.31 20.33 -57.73
N PHE A 11 -13.10 20.69 -58.15
CA PHE A 11 -11.87 20.02 -57.74
C PHE A 11 -11.42 20.41 -56.31
N PHE A 12 -11.83 21.57 -55.80
CA PHE A 12 -11.46 22.01 -54.45
C PHE A 12 -12.29 21.38 -53.33
N PHE A 13 -13.42 20.73 -53.63
CA PHE A 13 -14.29 20.12 -52.61
C PHE A 13 -14.03 18.62 -52.36
N SER A 14 -13.10 17.98 -53.09
CA SER A 14 -12.82 16.53 -52.94
C SER A 14 -11.79 16.18 -51.86
N ALA A 15 -11.24 17.17 -51.14
CA ALA A 15 -10.13 16.96 -50.21
C ALA A 15 -10.52 16.85 -48.71
N CYS A 16 -11.80 16.81 -48.36
CA CYS A 16 -12.22 16.68 -46.96
C CYS A 16 -12.43 15.19 -46.61
N SER A 17 -11.34 14.47 -46.32
CA SER A 17 -11.40 13.14 -45.70
C SER A 17 -11.11 13.29 -44.21
N VAL A 18 -12.17 13.22 -43.39
CA VAL A 18 -12.04 13.22 -41.93
C VAL A 18 -11.64 11.81 -41.52
N LYS A 19 -10.37 11.62 -41.14
CA LYS A 19 -9.92 10.35 -40.56
C LYS A 19 -10.44 10.27 -39.13
N GLU A 20 -11.38 9.36 -38.90
CA GLU A 20 -11.96 9.10 -37.58
C GLU A 20 -10.94 8.33 -36.72
N TYR A 21 -10.13 9.06 -35.95
CA TYR A 21 -9.23 8.46 -34.97
C TYR A 21 -10.06 7.96 -33.77
N ARG A 22 -10.44 6.69 -33.77
CA ARG A 22 -10.91 6.03 -32.55
C ARG A 22 -9.69 5.46 -31.83
N LEU A 23 -9.39 5.97 -30.66
CA LEU A 23 -8.44 5.31 -29.76
C LEU A 23 -8.97 3.90 -29.45
N PHE A 24 -8.09 2.89 -29.54
CA PHE A 24 -8.35 1.46 -29.28
C PHE A 24 -9.02 0.64 -30.41
N GLN A 25 -8.79 0.97 -31.69
CA GLN A 25 -9.03 -0.01 -32.76
C GLN A 25 -7.86 -1.00 -32.84
N HIS A 26 -8.01 -2.12 -32.14
CA HIS A 26 -7.15 -3.29 -32.32
C HIS A 26 -7.81 -4.17 -33.38
N GLU A 27 -7.58 -3.85 -34.66
CA GLU A 27 -7.93 -4.77 -35.74
C GLU A 27 -6.92 -5.91 -35.73
N ASN A 28 -7.34 -7.01 -35.11
CA ASN A 28 -6.86 -8.36 -35.40
C ASN A 28 -5.49 -8.76 -34.83
N ASP A 29 -5.17 -8.33 -33.62
CA ASP A 29 -4.20 -9.07 -32.83
C ASP A 29 -4.95 -10.21 -32.13
N GLN A 30 -4.85 -11.39 -32.75
CA GLN A 30 -4.96 -12.68 -32.07
C GLN A 30 -3.79 -12.84 -31.07
N HIS A 31 -3.56 -11.84 -30.22
CA HIS A 31 -2.86 -12.05 -28.97
C HIS A 31 -3.91 -12.67 -28.05
N VAL A 32 -4.00 -14.00 -28.11
CA VAL A 32 -4.34 -14.77 -26.91
C VAL A 32 -3.38 -14.25 -25.87
N TYR A 33 -3.85 -13.32 -25.04
CA TYR A 33 -3.21 -13.06 -23.77
C TYR A 33 -3.29 -14.41 -23.09
N ASP A 34 -2.15 -15.12 -23.10
CA ASP A 34 -1.81 -16.06 -22.06
C ASP A 34 -1.97 -15.24 -20.79
N ILE A 35 -3.17 -15.28 -20.20
CA ILE A 35 -3.37 -14.89 -18.81
C ILE A 35 -2.62 -15.97 -18.07
N GLN A 36 -1.29 -15.89 -18.10
CA GLN A 36 -0.46 -16.47 -17.06
C GLN A 36 -1.08 -15.89 -15.82
N ASP A 37 -1.71 -16.76 -15.02
CA ASP A 37 -2.24 -16.42 -13.72
C ASP A 37 -1.15 -15.62 -13.02
N ILE A 38 -1.27 -14.29 -13.06
CA ILE A 38 -0.28 -13.43 -12.45
C ILE A 38 -0.55 -13.63 -10.97
N ASN A 39 0.12 -14.61 -10.39
CA ASN A 39 0.18 -14.85 -8.96
C ASN A 39 1.09 -13.78 -8.36
N ILE A 40 0.68 -12.52 -8.51
CA ILE A 40 1.26 -11.38 -7.84
C ILE A 40 0.81 -11.47 -6.39
N SER A 41 1.63 -12.13 -5.57
CA SER A 41 1.55 -12.02 -4.12
C SER A 41 1.96 -10.59 -3.74
N ILE A 42 1.02 -9.64 -3.84
CA ILE A 42 1.21 -8.26 -3.39
C ILE A 42 1.20 -8.30 -1.87
N SER A 43 2.39 -8.20 -1.27
CA SER A 43 2.52 -7.97 0.17
C SER A 43 2.80 -6.50 0.43
N SER A 44 1.92 -5.87 1.21
CA SER A 44 2.13 -4.48 1.65
C SER A 44 3.34 -4.41 2.58
N LYS A 45 4.13 -3.35 2.43
CA LYS A 45 5.26 -3.03 3.29
C LYS A 45 4.89 -1.86 4.18
N ILE A 46 5.42 -1.89 5.40
CA ILE A 46 5.24 -0.84 6.40
C ILE A 46 6.02 0.40 5.97
N VAL A 47 5.40 1.56 6.10
CA VAL A 47 5.95 2.88 5.76
C VAL A 47 5.79 3.87 6.91
N PRO A 48 6.55 4.99 6.93
CA PRO A 48 6.37 6.03 7.92
C PRO A 48 4.92 6.55 7.99
N ASN A 49 4.47 6.88 9.20
CA ASN A 49 3.11 7.27 9.56
C ASN A 49 2.05 6.15 9.53
N ASP A 50 2.43 4.91 9.24
CA ASP A 50 1.54 3.78 9.48
C ASP A 50 1.25 3.63 10.98
N ILE A 51 0.05 3.14 11.30
CA ILE A 51 -0.33 2.76 12.66
C ILE A 51 -0.32 1.25 12.74
N LEU A 52 0.56 0.71 13.58
CA LEU A 52 0.69 -0.72 13.82
C LEU A 52 0.00 -1.08 15.13
N GLU A 53 -0.89 -2.07 15.08
CA GLU A 53 -1.44 -2.69 16.27
C GLU A 53 -0.59 -3.92 16.61
N ILE A 54 0.03 -3.92 17.80
CA ILE A 54 0.97 -4.96 18.22
C ILE A 54 0.50 -5.55 19.54
N ASP A 55 -0.08 -6.74 19.45
CA ASP A 55 -0.44 -7.55 20.61
C ASP A 55 0.70 -8.50 20.98
N ILE A 56 1.11 -8.41 22.23
CA ILE A 56 2.15 -9.26 22.81
C ILE A 56 1.49 -10.13 23.85
N TYR A 57 1.71 -11.45 23.78
CA TYR A 57 1.17 -12.41 24.73
C TYR A 57 2.31 -13.09 25.50
N ASN A 58 2.14 -13.25 26.81
CA ASN A 58 3.04 -13.98 27.69
C ASN A 58 2.20 -14.96 28.53
N MET A 59 2.51 -16.25 28.51
CA MET A 59 1.75 -17.29 29.23
C MET A 59 0.22 -17.21 29.05
N ASN A 60 -0.25 -16.97 27.82
CA ASN A 60 -1.67 -16.80 27.43
C ASN A 60 -2.36 -15.51 27.94
N GLN A 61 -1.62 -14.59 28.53
CA GLN A 61 -2.13 -13.28 28.93
C GLN A 61 -1.55 -12.19 28.03
N LYS A 62 -2.38 -11.23 27.63
CA LYS A 62 -1.89 -10.06 26.90
C LYS A 62 -0.97 -9.27 27.83
N ALA A 63 0.23 -8.99 27.35
CA ALA A 63 1.25 -8.32 28.12
C ALA A 63 0.89 -6.84 28.23
N ASN A 64 0.56 -6.43 29.45
CA ASN A 64 0.27 -5.03 29.76
C ASN A 64 1.58 -4.34 30.18
N PHE A 65 2.19 -3.65 29.23
CA PHE A 65 3.44 -2.93 29.45
C PHE A 65 3.25 -1.45 29.83
N MET A 66 2.03 -1.04 30.22
CA MET A 66 1.75 0.35 30.53
C MET A 66 2.74 0.88 31.58
N LEU A 67 3.50 1.89 31.19
CA LEU A 67 4.47 2.61 32.01
C LEU A 67 3.70 3.26 33.17
N GLN A 68 3.66 2.59 34.32
CA GLN A 68 2.89 3.00 35.49
C GLN A 68 3.56 4.17 36.21
N ASN A 69 3.57 5.35 35.58
CA ASN A 69 3.88 6.62 36.24
C ASN A 69 2.56 7.31 36.59
N SER A 70 1.82 6.80 37.58
CA SER A 70 0.70 7.53 38.18
C SER A 70 0.37 6.99 39.58
N ARG A 71 0.89 7.68 40.59
CA ARG A 71 0.26 7.76 41.92
C ARG A 71 -1.09 8.47 41.79
N SER A 72 -2.12 7.78 41.31
CA SER A 72 -3.51 8.26 41.37
C SER A 72 -4.46 7.07 41.36
N GLN A 73 -5.11 6.83 42.50
CA GLN A 73 -6.14 5.83 42.67
C GLN A 73 -7.43 6.28 41.98
N THR A 74 -7.69 5.78 40.78
CA THR A 74 -9.04 5.67 40.21
C THR A 74 -9.06 4.58 39.15
N PRO A 75 -9.98 3.58 39.21
CA PRO A 75 -10.05 2.52 38.22
C PRO A 75 -10.77 3.05 36.98
N VAL A 76 -10.07 3.81 36.15
CA VAL A 76 -10.51 4.08 34.79
C VAL A 76 -10.14 2.85 33.98
N ALA A 77 -11.12 2.25 33.29
CA ALA A 77 -10.92 1.11 32.41
C ALA A 77 -9.68 1.36 31.53
N THR A 78 -8.61 0.60 31.81
CA THR A 78 -7.31 0.75 31.14
C THR A 78 -7.51 0.37 29.69
N GLN A 79 -7.71 1.37 28.83
CA GLN A 79 -7.66 1.18 27.39
C GLN A 79 -6.21 0.78 27.08
N GLU A 80 -6.02 -0.49 26.73
CA GLU A 80 -4.71 -0.99 26.32
C GLU A 80 -4.36 -0.33 24.99
N ASP A 81 -3.52 0.71 25.04
CA ASP A 81 -3.04 1.38 23.85
C ASP A 81 -1.92 0.54 23.22
N ASN A 82 -2.32 -0.48 22.46
CA ASN A 82 -1.45 -1.39 21.70
C ASN A 82 -1.11 -0.83 20.30
N LYS A 83 -1.36 0.47 20.07
CA LYS A 83 -1.16 1.14 18.78
C LYS A 83 0.14 1.93 18.78
N TYR A 84 0.96 1.69 17.78
CA TYR A 84 2.28 2.29 17.61
C TYR A 84 2.33 3.00 16.27
N THR A 85 2.63 4.30 16.28
CA THR A 85 2.82 5.08 15.05
C THR A 85 4.27 4.94 14.58
N VAL A 86 4.47 4.61 13.30
CA VAL A 86 5.80 4.54 12.70
C VAL A 86 6.34 5.95 12.51
N TYR A 87 7.48 6.24 13.14
CA TYR A 87 8.15 7.53 13.05
C TYR A 87 8.70 7.78 11.63
N SER A 88 9.09 9.04 11.37
CA SER A 88 9.66 9.46 10.08
C SER A 88 10.95 8.74 9.70
N ASP A 89 11.69 8.22 10.68
CA ASP A 89 12.90 7.43 10.48
C ASP A 89 12.62 5.93 10.22
N GLY A 90 11.35 5.54 10.18
CA GLY A 90 10.93 4.16 9.95
C GLY A 90 10.97 3.28 11.20
N THR A 91 11.06 3.88 12.40
CA THR A 91 11.12 3.14 13.66
C THR A 91 9.83 3.22 14.47
N ILE A 92 9.67 2.32 15.44
CA ILE A 92 8.69 2.37 16.51
C ILE A 92 9.37 2.16 17.85
N ILE A 93 8.76 2.64 18.93
CA ILE A 93 9.22 2.39 20.29
C ILE A 93 8.33 1.33 20.92
N LEU A 94 8.92 0.17 21.16
CA LEU A 94 8.25 -0.97 21.76
C LEU A 94 8.73 -1.19 23.21
N PRO A 95 7.87 -1.67 24.11
CA PRO A 95 8.29 -2.11 25.43
C PRO A 95 9.35 -3.21 25.35
N LEU A 96 10.37 -3.15 26.22
CA LEU A 96 11.51 -4.08 26.32
C LEU A 96 12.50 -4.02 25.13
N LEU A 97 12.01 -3.80 23.91
CA LEU A 97 12.84 -3.73 22.71
C LEU A 97 13.30 -2.30 22.36
N ASN A 98 12.74 -1.28 23.01
CA ASN A 98 12.98 0.13 22.73
C ASN A 98 12.78 0.45 21.25
N VAL A 99 13.78 1.05 20.60
CA VAL A 99 13.71 1.48 19.20
C VAL A 99 13.86 0.27 18.27
N VAL A 100 12.83 0.02 17.45
CA VAL A 100 12.81 -1.05 16.47
C VAL A 100 12.53 -0.48 15.09
N LYS A 101 13.39 -0.80 14.12
CA LYS A 101 13.22 -0.41 12.72
C LYS A 101 12.20 -1.34 12.03
N VAL A 102 11.16 -0.77 11.45
CA VAL A 102 10.00 -1.50 10.88
C VAL A 102 9.67 -1.14 9.44
N ASP A 103 10.22 -0.05 8.90
CA ASP A 103 10.09 0.33 7.50
C ASP A 103 10.58 -0.77 6.54
N GLY A 104 9.86 -0.95 5.44
CA GLY A 104 10.22 -1.91 4.39
C GLY A 104 9.95 -3.38 4.74
N TYR A 105 9.60 -3.69 5.99
CA TYR A 105 9.12 -5.01 6.38
C TYR A 105 7.67 -5.21 5.98
N THR A 106 7.31 -6.44 5.64
CA THR A 106 5.91 -6.88 5.63
C THR A 106 5.48 -7.23 7.04
N VAL A 107 4.17 -7.20 7.31
CA VAL A 107 3.61 -7.61 8.62
C VAL A 107 4.11 -8.99 9.05
N LYS A 108 4.17 -9.96 8.12
CA LYS A 108 4.67 -11.31 8.40
C LYS A 108 6.14 -11.31 8.82
N SER A 109 7.00 -10.60 8.07
CA SER A 109 8.43 -10.52 8.37
C SER A 109 8.71 -9.78 9.68
N LEU A 110 7.96 -8.71 9.96
CA LEU A 110 8.07 -7.97 11.21
C LEU A 110 7.66 -8.86 12.39
N ASN A 111 6.56 -9.62 12.28
CA ASN A 111 6.11 -10.53 13.33
C ASN A 111 7.21 -11.55 13.68
N GLN A 112 7.83 -12.17 12.68
CA GLN A 112 8.94 -13.12 12.91
C GLN A 112 10.13 -12.46 13.61
N LEU A 113 10.47 -11.21 13.24
CA LEU A 113 11.53 -10.45 13.88
C LEU A 113 11.20 -10.14 15.34
N LEU A 114 9.96 -9.69 15.61
CA LEU A 114 9.50 -9.36 16.96
C LEU A 114 9.46 -10.60 17.86
N ILE A 115 8.92 -11.72 17.39
CA ILE A 115 8.92 -13.00 18.14
C ILE A 115 10.34 -13.38 18.55
N LYS A 116 11.30 -13.30 17.62
CA LYS A 116 12.69 -13.64 17.90
C LYS A 116 13.29 -12.75 18.98
N ARG A 117 13.03 -11.45 18.92
CA ARG A 117 13.57 -10.47 19.89
C ARG A 117 12.88 -10.56 21.25
N TYR A 118 11.57 -10.76 21.28
CA TYR A 118 10.81 -10.88 22.53
C TYR A 118 11.08 -12.18 23.29
N LYS A 119 11.53 -13.24 22.61
CA LYS A 119 11.93 -14.51 23.25
C LYS A 119 13.04 -14.35 24.29
N GLU A 120 13.85 -13.30 24.20
CA GLU A 120 14.88 -13.01 25.23
C GLU A 120 14.28 -12.48 26.53
N PHE A 121 13.03 -12.00 26.50
CA PHE A 121 12.39 -11.31 27.62
C PHE A 121 11.10 -11.99 28.13
N LEU A 122 10.44 -12.78 27.29
CA LEU A 122 9.16 -13.43 27.56
C LEU A 122 9.29 -14.95 27.43
N ASN A 123 8.51 -15.69 28.23
CA ASN A 123 8.55 -17.16 28.34
C ASN A 123 7.36 -17.83 27.64
#